data_AF-A0AAT9S5D9-F1
#
_entry.id   AF-A0AAT9S5D9-F1
#
_cell.length_a   1.000
_cell.length_b   1.000
_cell.length_c   1.000
_cell.angle_alpha   90.00
_cell.angle_beta   90.00
_cell.angle_gamma   90.00
#
_symmetry.space_group_name_H-M   'P 1'
#
loop_
_entity.id
_entity.type
_entity.pdbx_description
1 polymer ?
#
loop_
_entity_poly.entity_id
_entity_poly.type
_entity_poly.pdbx_seq_one_letter_code
_entity_poly.pdbx_strand_id
1 'polypeptide(L)'
;MFDPEITKQLKELVDRADRDPDIRAVVFTGTHPDRFLSHNRLDVPILKGFGMPEASGVATFDYRDRPRNQGSAGLPLWVPTSEVVREDGTEAVVDECGR
;
A
#
# COMPACT_ATOMS: atom_id res chain seq x y z
N MET A 1 -11.72 14.27 10.69
CA MET A 1 -12.88 13.72 9.95
C MET A 1 -12.58 13.93 8.48
N PHE A 2 -12.72 12.91 7.62
CA PHE A 2 -12.48 13.07 6.18
C PHE A 2 -13.51 14.04 5.58
N ASP A 3 -13.11 14.74 4.53
CA ASP A 3 -14.00 15.60 3.77
C ASP A 3 -15.19 14.79 3.19
N PRO A 4 -16.45 15.29 3.25
CA PRO A 4 -17.62 14.55 2.78
C PRO A 4 -17.57 14.21 1.29
N GLU A 5 -16.98 15.06 0.46
CA GLU A 5 -16.85 14.84 -0.98
C GLU A 5 -15.84 13.73 -1.26
N ILE A 6 -14.70 13.74 -0.55
CA ILE A 6 -13.72 12.64 -0.61
C ILE A 6 -14.35 11.31 -0.19
N THR A 7 -15.17 11.33 0.88
CA THR A 7 -15.86 10.12 1.37
C THR A 7 -16.80 9.55 0.31
N LYS A 8 -17.53 10.43 -0.41
CA LYS A 8 -18.43 10.03 -1.50
C LYS A 8 -17.67 9.42 -2.67
N GLN A 9 -16.62 10.08 -3.16
CA GLN A 9 -15.81 9.58 -4.28
C GLN A 9 -15.17 8.23 -3.96
N LEU A 10 -14.69 8.07 -2.72
CA LEU A 10 -14.10 6.81 -2.26
C LEU A 10 -15.14 5.69 -2.22
N LYS A 11 -16.36 5.98 -1.78
CA LYS A 11 -17.46 5.00 -1.82
C LYS A 11 -17.78 4.57 -3.25
N GLU A 12 -17.86 5.51 -4.19
CA GLU A 12 -18.14 5.19 -5.60
C GLU A 12 -17.07 4.28 -6.22
N LEU A 13 -15.80 4.51 -5.89
CA LEU A 13 -14.69 3.64 -6.32
C LEU A 13 -14.78 2.24 -5.73
N VAL A 14 -15.10 2.14 -4.44
CA VAL A 14 -15.33 0.86 -3.74
C VAL A 14 -16.49 0.10 -4.35
N ASP A 15 -17.64 0.75 -4.53
CA ASP A 15 -18.84 0.14 -5.12
C ASP A 15 -18.57 -0.37 -6.56
N ARG A 16 -17.78 0.37 -7.34
CA ARG A 16 -17.38 -0.07 -8.68
C ARG A 16 -16.48 -1.31 -8.62
N ALA A 17 -15.46 -1.28 -7.77
CA ALA A 17 -14.53 -2.39 -7.61
C ALA A 17 -15.22 -3.70 -7.17
N ASP A 18 -16.29 -3.58 -6.40
CA ASP A 18 -17.07 -4.72 -5.91
C ASP A 18 -17.98 -5.34 -6.99
N ARG A 19 -18.54 -4.51 -7.88
CA ARG A 19 -19.53 -4.96 -8.88
C ARG A 19 -18.95 -5.35 -10.24
N ASP A 20 -17.80 -4.80 -10.60
CA ASP A 20 -17.20 -4.99 -11.92
C ASP A 20 -16.31 -6.25 -11.94
N PRO A 21 -16.72 -7.32 -12.64
CA PRO A 21 -15.95 -8.57 -12.68
C PRO A 21 -14.60 -8.44 -13.42
N ASP A 22 -14.40 -7.38 -14.20
CA ASP A 22 -13.14 -7.10 -14.88
C ASP A 22 -12.11 -6.45 -13.94
N ILE A 23 -12.54 -5.95 -12.77
CA ILE A 23 -11.64 -5.46 -11.73
C ILE A 23 -11.11 -6.64 -10.91
N ARG A 24 -9.80 -6.86 -11.00
CA ARG A 24 -9.15 -8.04 -10.39
C ARG A 24 -8.47 -7.76 -9.05
N ALA A 25 -8.23 -6.50 -8.72
CA ALA A 25 -7.62 -6.06 -7.46
C ALA A 25 -7.81 -4.56 -7.25
N VAL A 26 -7.77 -4.14 -5.98
CA VAL A 26 -7.71 -2.72 -5.58
C VAL A 26 -6.44 -2.49 -4.78
N VAL A 27 -5.77 -1.36 -5.05
CA VAL A 27 -4.58 -0.91 -4.33
C VAL A 27 -4.93 0.28 -3.45
N PHE A 28 -4.56 0.21 -2.17
CA PHE A 28 -4.57 1.38 -1.28
C PHE A 28 -3.14 1.77 -0.91
N THR A 29 -2.83 3.05 -1.07
CA THR A 29 -1.56 3.66 -0.67
C THR A 29 -1.79 4.80 0.32
N GLY A 30 -0.80 5.12 1.15
CA GLY A 30 -0.86 6.21 2.13
C GLY A 30 -0.58 5.77 3.57
N THR A 31 -0.76 6.69 4.53
CA THR A 31 -0.19 6.57 5.88
C THR A 31 -0.88 5.53 6.78
N HIS A 32 -2.13 5.14 6.50
CA HIS A 32 -2.88 4.15 7.30
C HIS A 32 -3.97 3.39 6.52
N PRO A 33 -3.63 2.59 5.51
CA PRO A 33 -4.61 1.84 4.72
C PRO A 33 -5.42 0.85 5.58
N ASP A 34 -4.82 0.27 6.63
CA ASP A 34 -5.48 -0.72 7.48
C ASP A 34 -6.72 -0.18 8.22
N ARG A 35 -6.78 1.13 8.52
CA ARG A 35 -7.97 1.78 9.11
C ARG A 35 -9.15 1.86 8.14
N PHE A 36 -8.88 1.92 6.84
CA PHE A 36 -9.91 1.93 5.81
C PHE A 36 -10.45 0.51 5.58
N LEU A 37 -9.55 -0.48 5.55
CA LEU A 37 -9.88 -1.89 5.35
C LEU A 37 -10.68 -2.50 6.50
N SER A 38 -10.53 -2.01 7.73
CA SER A 38 -11.30 -2.50 8.88
C SER A 38 -12.80 -2.17 8.79
N HIS A 39 -13.19 -1.19 7.97
CA HIS A 39 -14.58 -0.72 7.86
C HIS A 39 -15.26 -1.10 6.54
N ASN A 40 -14.51 -1.61 5.56
CA ASN A 40 -15.03 -1.96 4.23
C ASN A 40 -14.62 -3.39 3.87
N ARG A 41 -15.59 -4.20 3.46
CA ARG A 41 -15.33 -5.50 2.84
C ARG A 41 -15.51 -5.34 1.35
N LEU A 42 -14.46 -5.64 0.59
CA LEU A 42 -14.50 -5.78 -0.86
C LEU A 42 -14.36 -7.26 -1.17
N ASP A 43 -15.12 -7.74 -2.17
CA ASP A 43 -15.00 -9.12 -2.64
C ASP A 43 -13.74 -9.34 -3.49
N VAL A 44 -13.14 -8.26 -3.99
CA VAL A 44 -11.88 -8.28 -4.74
C VAL A 44 -10.64 -8.19 -3.82
N PRO A 45 -9.50 -8.79 -4.22
CA PRO A 45 -8.26 -8.71 -3.46
C PRO A 45 -7.81 -7.27 -3.21
N ILE A 46 -7.41 -6.99 -1.97
CA ILE A 46 -6.90 -5.67 -1.57
C ILE A 46 -5.40 -5.75 -1.32
N LEU A 47 -4.64 -4.96 -2.08
CA LEU A 47 -3.19 -4.82 -1.97
C LEU A 47 -2.83 -3.52 -1.24
N LYS A 48 -1.84 -3.62 -0.34
CA LYS A 48 -1.24 -2.46 0.32
C LYS A 48 0.02 -2.08 -0.44
N GLY A 49 0.13 -0.82 -0.84
CA GLY A 49 1.36 -0.28 -1.42
C GLY A 49 1.91 0.88 -0.61
N PHE A 50 3.24 1.00 -0.59
CA PHE A 50 3.90 2.23 -0.16
C PHE A 50 4.49 2.92 -1.38
N GLY A 51 4.48 4.23 -1.39
CA GLY A 51 4.95 5.01 -2.51
C GLY A 51 5.31 6.42 -2.10
N MET A 52 6.14 7.03 -2.93
CA MET A 52 6.50 8.45 -2.87
C MET A 52 6.17 9.08 -4.23
N PRO A 53 5.80 10.36 -4.28
CA PRO A 53 5.56 11.06 -5.55
C PRO A 53 6.71 10.91 -6.55
N GLU A 54 7.95 10.92 -6.04
CA GLU A 54 9.20 10.81 -6.79
C GLU A 54 9.39 9.41 -7.40
N ALA A 55 8.74 8.39 -6.86
CA ALA A 55 8.81 7.00 -7.30
C ALA A 55 7.59 6.57 -8.15
N SER A 56 6.99 7.51 -8.90
CA SER A 56 5.81 7.25 -9.76
C SER A 56 4.54 6.83 -8.97
N GLY A 57 4.47 7.17 -7.69
CA GLY A 57 3.27 7.00 -6.85
C GLY A 57 3.19 5.68 -6.06
N VAL A 58 3.82 4.59 -6.51
CA VAL A 58 3.95 3.33 -5.75
C VAL A 58 5.33 2.71 -5.95
N ALA A 59 6.05 2.47 -4.86
CA ALA A 59 7.40 1.91 -4.85
C ALA A 59 7.41 0.42 -4.46
N THR A 60 6.51 -0.01 -3.58
CA THR A 60 6.47 -1.37 -3.03
C THR A 60 5.04 -1.89 -2.88
N PHE A 61 4.88 -3.23 -2.87
CA PHE A 61 3.60 -3.91 -2.63
C PHE A 61 3.72 -5.08 -1.65
N ASP A 62 2.72 -5.24 -0.77
CA ASP A 62 2.50 -6.51 -0.09
C ASP A 62 1.93 -7.55 -1.07
N TYR A 63 2.52 -8.75 -1.10
CA TYR A 63 1.95 -9.88 -1.83
C TYR A 63 0.76 -10.46 -1.05
N ARG A 64 -0.33 -10.74 -1.78
CA ARG A 64 -1.54 -11.35 -1.21
C ARG A 64 -1.26 -12.65 -0.46
N ASP A 65 -0.31 -13.44 -0.95
CA ASP A 65 -0.03 -14.79 -0.46
C ASP A 65 1.01 -14.82 0.67
N ARG A 66 1.36 -13.67 1.25
CA ARG A 66 2.33 -13.55 2.35
C ARG A 66 1.68 -12.95 3.61
N PRO A 67 2.17 -13.31 4.81
CA PRO A 67 1.73 -12.68 6.04
C PRO A 67 1.92 -11.16 5.98
N ARG A 68 0.85 -10.41 6.28
CA ARG A 68 0.88 -8.95 6.35
C ARG A 68 1.29 -8.54 7.75
N ASN A 69 2.52 -8.03 7.88
CA ASN A 69 3.00 -7.49 9.15
C ASN A 69 2.64 -6.00 9.25
N GLN A 70 2.11 -5.58 10.40
CA GLN A 70 1.92 -4.17 10.69
C GLN A 70 3.27 -3.45 10.62
N GLY A 71 3.36 -2.38 9.84
CA GLY A 71 4.62 -1.65 9.58
C GLY A 71 5.40 -2.10 8.34
N SER A 72 5.04 -3.22 7.70
CA SER A 72 5.63 -3.61 6.41
C SER A 72 5.27 -2.61 5.30
N ALA A 73 6.27 -2.23 4.51
CA ALA A 73 6.09 -1.52 3.23
C ALA A 73 5.86 -2.49 2.05
N GLY A 74 6.06 -3.79 2.23
CA GLY A 74 6.01 -4.78 1.16
C GLY A 74 7.34 -4.93 0.41
N LEU A 75 7.31 -5.50 -0.79
CA LEU A 75 8.49 -5.74 -1.62
C LEU A 75 8.60 -4.73 -2.76
N PRO A 76 9.82 -4.39 -3.23
CA PRO A 76 10.04 -3.45 -4.33
C PRO A 76 9.34 -3.88 -5.63
N LEU A 77 8.68 -2.92 -6.29
CA LEU A 77 8.02 -3.14 -7.58
C LEU A 77 9.01 -3.04 -8.76
N TRP A 78 10.00 -2.16 -8.65
CA TRP A 78 10.95 -1.84 -9.73
C TRP A 78 12.41 -1.93 -9.27
N VAL A 79 13.31 -2.13 -10.23
CA VAL A 79 14.77 -2.05 -10.05
C VAL A 79 15.23 -0.64 -10.48
N PRO A 80 16.13 0.05 -9.75
CA PRO A 80 16.87 -0.43 -8.58
C PRO A 80 15.98 -0.65 -7.35
N THR A 81 16.29 -1.72 -6.62
CA THR A 81 15.59 -2.13 -5.40
C THR A 81 15.73 -1.08 -4.31
N SER A 82 14.75 -0.99 -3.42
CA SER A 82 14.85 -0.21 -2.19
C SER A 82 15.94 -0.80 -1.30
N GLU A 83 16.81 0.06 -0.77
CA GLU A 83 17.86 -0.30 0.20
C GLU A 83 17.59 0.44 1.50
N VAL A 84 17.88 -0.20 2.62
CA VAL A 84 17.85 0.45 3.94
C VAL A 84 19.30 0.77 4.30
N VAL A 85 19.60 2.04 4.52
CA VAL A 85 20.96 2.48 4.84
C VAL A 85 21.02 3.11 6.21
N ARG A 86 22.14 2.89 6.92
CA ARG A 86 22.47 3.58 8.16
C ARG A 86 22.71 5.06 7.90
N GLU A 87 22.83 5.84 8.98
CA GLU A 87 23.13 7.27 8.88
C GLU A 87 24.45 7.54 8.13
N ASP A 88 25.47 6.70 8.37
CA ASP A 88 26.79 6.77 7.73
C ASP A 88 26.79 6.36 6.24
N GLY A 89 25.64 5.93 5.70
CA GLY A 89 25.47 5.51 4.32
C GLY A 89 25.84 4.06 4.03
N THR A 90 26.22 3.27 5.05
CA THR A 90 26.42 1.83 4.90
C THR A 90 25.09 1.08 4.89
N GLU A 91 25.04 -0.08 4.25
CA GLU A 91 23.84 -0.93 4.21
C GLU A 91 23.49 -1.46 5.61
N ALA A 92 22.25 -1.25 6.05
CA ALA A 92 21.74 -1.76 7.33
C ALA A 92 21.62 -3.29 7.29
N VAL A 93 21.86 -3.97 8.41
CA VAL A 93 21.59 -5.42 8.47
C VAL A 93 20.08 -5.67 8.64
N VAL A 94 19.65 -6.91 8.38
CA VAL A 94 18.26 -7.32 8.61
C VAL A 94 17.83 -6.98 10.04
N ASP A 95 16.61 -6.46 10.18
CA ASP A 95 15.99 -6.00 11.43
C ASP A 95 16.64 -4.76 12.09
N GLU A 96 17.60 -4.11 11.43
CA GLU A 96 18.15 -2.82 11.85
C GLU A 96 17.37 -1.66 11.20
N CYS A 97 17.06 -0.63 11.99
CA CYS A 97 16.44 0.58 11.46
C CYS A 97 17.46 1.42 10.66
N GLY A 98 17.02 1.96 9.53
CA GLY A 98 17.77 2.90 8.70
C GLY A 98 16.85 3.85 7.95
N ARG A 99 17.42 4.61 7.00
CA ARG A 99 16.68 5.44 6.04
C ARG A 99 16.50 4.73 4.72
#